data_AF-A0A6D0V1B7-F1
#
_entry.id   AF-A0A6D0V1B7-F1
#
_cell.length_a   1.000
_cell.length_b   1.000
_cell.length_c   1.000
_cell.angle_alpha   90.00
_cell.angle_beta   90.00
_cell.angle_gamma   90.00
#
_symmetry.space_group_name_H-M   'P 1'
#
loop_
_entity.id
_entity.type
_entity.pdbx_description
1 polymer ?
#
loop_
_entity_poly.entity_id
_entity_poly.type
_entity_poly.pdbx_seq_one_letter_code
_entity_poly.pdbx_strand_id
1 'polypeptide(L)'
;MGNPNYTQEFRIAVVNYYLSGQGGMKKTAAHFVLHKSTVSHWVASWELHGIDGITWKVASYTPDFKLNVVKTIQKEPLSFREAAVRLYPIIRW
;
A
#
# COMPACT_ATOMS: atom_id res chain seq x y z
N MET A 1 0.48 11.03 -7.67
CA MET A 1 -0.49 11.44 -6.62
C MET A 1 -1.08 10.14 -6.07
N GLY A 2 -0.83 9.82 -4.80
CA GLY A 2 -1.36 8.61 -4.17
C GLY A 2 -2.88 8.70 -4.09
N ASN A 3 -3.58 7.61 -4.40
CA ASN A 3 -5.04 7.56 -4.33
C ASN A 3 -5.49 7.99 -2.91
N PRO A 4 -6.24 9.10 -2.74
CA PRO A 4 -6.54 9.70 -1.45
C PRO A 4 -7.49 8.86 -0.57
N ASN A 5 -8.00 7.74 -1.08
CA ASN A 5 -9.18 7.13 -0.50
C ASN A 5 -8.97 6.29 0.77
N TYR A 6 -7.73 5.95 1.17
CA TYR A 6 -7.50 5.19 2.40
C TYR A 6 -6.23 5.63 3.13
N THR A 7 -6.33 6.72 3.91
CA THR A 7 -5.24 7.18 4.77
C THR A 7 -4.84 6.13 5.81
N GLN A 8 -3.64 6.24 6.37
CA GLN A 8 -3.15 5.28 7.37
C GLN A 8 -4.05 5.28 8.61
N GLU A 9 -4.49 6.46 9.04
CA GLU A 9 -5.40 6.65 10.17
C GLU A 9 -6.74 5.96 9.93
N PHE A 10 -7.26 6.04 8.71
CA PHE A 10 -8.50 5.36 8.35
C PHE A 10 -8.38 3.83 8.46
N ARG A 11 -7.27 3.26 7.99
CA ARG A 11 -7.02 1.81 8.08
C ARG A 11 -6.87 1.35 9.53
N ILE A 12 -6.17 2.13 10.35
CA ILE A 12 -6.03 1.88 11.79
C ILE A 12 -7.41 1.89 12.46
N ALA A 13 -8.26 2.88 12.15
CA ALA A 13 -9.61 2.95 12.68
C ALA A 13 -10.45 1.72 12.31
N VAL A 14 -10.35 1.24 11.07
CA VAL A 14 -11.08 0.04 10.60
C VAL A 14 -10.63 -1.22 11.34
N VAL A 15 -9.31 -1.42 11.49
CA VAL A 15 -8.77 -2.59 12.20
C VAL A 15 -9.12 -2.55 13.68
N ASN A 16 -8.97 -1.40 14.34
CA ASN A 16 -9.33 -1.25 15.75
C ASN A 16 -10.83 -1.47 16.00
N TYR A 17 -11.68 -1.01 15.08
CA TYR A 17 -13.12 -1.27 15.16
C TYR A 17 -13.45 -2.76 14.99
N TYR A 18 -12.71 -3.48 14.14
CA TYR A 18 -12.85 -4.94 14.06
C TYR A 18 -12.41 -5.62 15.37
N LEU A 19 -11.27 -5.22 15.93
CA LEU A 19 -10.70 -5.80 17.15
C LEU A 19 -11.53 -5.48 18.41
N SER A 20 -12.30 -4.39 18.42
CA SER A 20 -13.20 -4.05 19.53
C SER A 20 -14.39 -5.02 19.68
N GLY A 21 -14.53 -5.98 18.77
CA GLY A 21 -15.52 -7.06 18.87
C GLY A 21 -16.94 -6.66 18.44
N GLN A 22 -17.15 -5.45 17.89
CA GLN A 22 -18.48 -4.89 17.65
C GLN A 22 -19.29 -5.54 16.50
N GLY A 23 -18.83 -6.62 15.86
CA GLY A 23 -19.67 -7.28 14.88
C GLY A 23 -19.04 -8.16 13.81
N GLY A 24 -17.74 -8.44 13.88
CA GLY A 24 -17.03 -9.20 12.86
C GLY A 24 -16.96 -8.49 11.50
N MET A 25 -16.29 -9.12 10.53
CA MET A 25 -15.85 -8.46 9.29
C MET A 25 -16.99 -7.84 8.47
N LYS A 26 -18.17 -8.47 8.42
CA LYS A 26 -19.31 -7.95 7.62
C LYS A 26 -19.87 -6.65 8.18
N LYS A 27 -19.99 -6.54 9.50
CA LYS A 27 -20.49 -5.32 10.15
C LYS A 27 -19.46 -4.20 10.09
N THR A 28 -18.18 -4.50 10.32
CA THR A 28 -17.09 -3.55 10.11
C THR A 28 -17.08 -3.01 8.68
N ALA A 29 -17.19 -3.89 7.68
CA ALA A 29 -17.24 -3.50 6.29
C ALA A 29 -18.43 -2.56 5.99
N ALA A 30 -19.63 -2.89 6.49
CA ALA A 30 -20.80 -2.02 6.34
C ALA A 30 -20.63 -0.66 7.04
N HIS A 31 -20.03 -0.62 8.23
CA HIS A 31 -19.81 0.61 9.00
C HIS A 31 -18.90 1.61 8.27
N PHE A 32 -17.84 1.12 7.63
CA PHE A 32 -16.89 1.95 6.88
C PHE A 32 -17.19 2.04 5.38
N VAL A 33 -18.32 1.49 4.91
CA VAL A 33 -18.69 1.40 3.48
C VAL A 33 -17.56 0.77 2.64
N LEU A 34 -17.01 -0.32 3.15
CA LEU A 34 -15.94 -1.10 2.52
C LEU A 34 -16.46 -2.45 2.04
N HIS A 35 -15.72 -3.04 1.11
CA HIS A 35 -15.90 -4.45 0.79
C HIS A 35 -15.32 -5.33 1.90
N LYS A 36 -15.97 -6.47 2.20
CA LYS A 36 -15.50 -7.42 3.23
C LYS A 36 -14.06 -7.87 2.98
N SER A 37 -13.68 -8.06 1.71
CA SER A 37 -12.32 -8.47 1.33
C SER A 37 -11.27 -7.45 1.73
N THR A 38 -11.58 -6.15 1.66
CA THR A 38 -10.67 -5.07 2.08
C THR A 38 -10.40 -5.14 3.57
N VAL A 39 -11.46 -5.29 4.38
CA VAL A 39 -11.34 -5.43 5.84
C VAL A 39 -10.56 -6.70 6.19
N SER A 40 -10.89 -7.82 5.54
CA SER A 40 -10.20 -9.10 5.77
C SER A 40 -8.70 -9.01 5.46
N HIS A 41 -8.32 -8.33 4.38
CA HIS A 41 -6.93 -8.15 4.01
C HIS A 41 -6.20 -7.29 5.05
N TRP A 42 -6.76 -6.15 5.45
CA TRP A 42 -6.11 -5.28 6.43
C TRP A 42 -5.97 -5.94 7.81
N VAL A 43 -6.98 -6.68 8.26
CA VAL A 43 -6.90 -7.42 9.52
C VAL A 43 -5.82 -8.49 9.45
N ALA A 44 -5.78 -9.30 8.38
CA ALA A 44 -4.75 -10.33 8.23
C ALA A 44 -3.34 -9.74 8.17
N SER A 45 -3.15 -8.63 7.42
CA SER A 45 -1.87 -7.95 7.38
C SER A 45 -1.48 -7.34 8.72
N TRP A 46 -2.44 -6.83 9.50
CA TRP A 46 -2.20 -6.34 10.85
C TRP A 46 -1.79 -7.45 11.81
N GLU A 47 -2.44 -8.62 11.74
CA GLU A 47 -2.08 -9.77 12.59
C GLU A 47 -0.66 -10.29 12.29
N LEU A 48 -0.23 -10.24 11.02
CA LEU A 48 1.09 -10.72 10.60
C LEU A 48 2.22 -9.71 10.82
N HIS A 49 1.94 -8.43 10.61
CA HIS A 49 2.98 -7.39 10.50
C HIS A 49 2.67 -6.13 11.33
N GLY A 50 1.61 -6.13 12.14
CA GLY A 50 1.18 -4.97 12.92
C GLY A 50 0.88 -3.77 12.03
N ILE A 51 1.28 -2.58 12.50
CA ILE A 51 1.09 -1.31 11.79
C ILE A 51 1.74 -1.33 10.39
N ASP A 52 2.89 -2.00 10.24
CA ASP A 52 3.60 -2.08 8.95
C ASP A 52 2.79 -2.83 7.88
N GLY A 53 1.93 -3.77 8.28
CA GLY A 53 1.10 -4.54 7.35
C GLY A 53 -0.03 -3.75 6.69
N ILE A 54 -0.50 -2.69 7.35
CA ILE A 54 -1.58 -1.83 6.84
C ILE A 54 -1.08 -0.47 6.36
N THR A 55 0.20 -0.16 6.59
CA THR A 55 0.83 1.06 6.11
C THR A 55 1.18 0.89 4.64
N TRP A 56 0.56 1.69 3.76
CA TRP A 56 1.07 1.78 2.40
C TRP A 56 2.44 2.47 2.51
N LYS A 57 3.52 1.72 2.30
CA LYS A 57 4.81 2.34 1.95
C LYS A 57 4.62 2.93 0.57
N VAL A 58 4.04 4.13 0.49
CA VAL A 58 4.14 4.90 -0.75
C VAL A 58 5.64 4.97 -0.90
N ALA A 59 6.20 4.24 -1.85
CA ALA A 59 7.60 4.39 -2.18
C ALA A 59 7.69 5.84 -2.65
N SER A 60 7.97 6.75 -1.71
CA SER A 60 8.22 8.14 -1.98
C SER A 60 9.60 8.11 -2.59
N TYR A 61 9.62 7.75 -3.87
CA TYR A 61 10.79 7.87 -4.70
C TYR A 61 11.19 9.33 -4.61
N THR A 62 12.33 9.58 -3.97
CA THR A 62 12.87 10.92 -3.83
C THR A 62 12.97 11.54 -5.23
N PRO A 63 12.81 12.87 -5.37
CA PRO A 63 13.01 13.54 -6.65
C PRO A 63 14.33 13.12 -7.32
N ASP A 64 15.40 12.97 -6.52
CA ASP A 64 16.70 12.46 -6.96
C ASP A 64 16.64 11.04 -7.52
N PHE A 65 15.92 10.12 -6.86
CA PHE A 65 15.77 8.76 -7.34
C PHE A 65 14.98 8.71 -8.66
N LYS A 66 13.89 9.49 -8.78
CA LYS A 66 13.14 9.60 -10.05
C LYS A 66 14.00 10.18 -11.16
N LEU A 67 14.81 11.19 -10.84
CA LEU A 67 15.73 11.84 -11.78
C LEU A 67 16.85 10.88 -12.23
N ASN A 68 17.37 10.07 -11.31
CA ASN A 68 18.37 9.05 -11.62
C ASN A 68 17.81 8.02 -12.60
N VAL A 69 16.58 7.55 -12.37
CA VAL A 69 15.90 6.59 -13.26
C VAL A 69 15.71 7.14 -14.67
N VAL A 70 15.25 8.39 -14.80
CA VAL A 70 15.09 9.04 -16.12
C VAL A 70 16.44 9.22 -16.82
N LYS A 71 17.48 9.65 -16.09
CA LYS A 71 18.84 9.80 -16.64
C LYS A 71 19.41 8.47 -17.13
N THR A 72 19.20 7.38 -16.40
CA THR A 72 19.66 6.05 -16.81
C THR A 72 18.95 5.56 -18.08
N ILE A 73 17.63 5.75 -18.18
CA ILE A 73 16.85 5.39 -19.38
C ILE A 73 17.22 6.25 -20.60
N GLN A 74 17.67 7.48 -20.41
CA GLN A 74 18.13 8.33 -21.53
C GLN A 74 19.54 8.00 -22.00
N LYS A 75 20.42 7.54 -21.10
CA LYS A 75 21.82 7.24 -21.41
C LYS A 75 22.03 5.85 -22.03
N GLU A 76 21.16 4.91 -21.69
CA GLU A 76 21.20 3.55 -22.21
C GLU A 76 19.91 3.32 -23.02
N PRO A 77 19.94 2.60 -24.16
CA PRO A 77 18.73 2.27 -24.92
C PRO A 77 17.91 1.17 -24.22
N LEU A 78 17.67 1.33 -22.91
CA LEU A 78 16.91 0.40 -22.09
C LEU A 78 15.43 0.58 -22.35
N SER A 79 14.73 -0.54 -22.53
CA SER A 79 13.29 -0.55 -22.45
C SER A 79 12.84 -0.25 -21.01
N PHE A 80 11.61 0.25 -20.87
CA PHE A 80 10.98 0.50 -19.56
C PHE A 80 11.02 -0.73 -18.64
N ARG A 81 10.92 -1.94 -19.22
CA ARG A 81 10.97 -3.21 -18.50
C ARG A 81 12.35 -3.50 -17.91
N GLU A 82 13.42 -3.24 -18.66
CA GLU A 82 14.79 -3.47 -18.20
C GLU A 82 15.17 -2.46 -17.10
N ALA A 83 14.74 -1.21 -17.24
CA ALA A 83 14.93 -0.20 -16.21
C ALA A 83 14.21 -0.55 -14.90
N ALA A 84 12.98 -1.09 -14.97
CA ALA A 84 12.23 -1.54 -13.79
C ALA A 84 12.92 -2.70 -13.06
N VAL A 85 13.44 -3.70 -13.80
CA VAL A 85 14.19 -4.82 -13.22
C VAL A 85 15.49 -4.36 -12.57
N ARG A 86 16.20 -3.41 -13.18
CA ARG A 86 17.52 -2.96 -12.71
C ARG A 86 17.47 -1.95 -11.55
N LEU A 87 16.43 -1.11 -11.50
CA LEU A 87 16.38 0.03 -10.58
C LEU A 87 15.34 -0.11 -9.47
N TYR A 88 14.44 -1.10 -9.52
CA TYR A 88 13.30 -1.19 -8.60
C TYR A 88 13.05 -2.61 -8.06
N PRO A 89 13.93 -3.20 -7.23
CA PRO A 89 13.70 -4.51 -6.65
C PRO A 89 12.77 -4.48 -5.42
N ILE A 90 11.72 -3.64 -5.36
CA ILE A 90 10.66 -3.75 -4.31
C ILE A 90 9.31 -3.20 -4.82
N ILE A 91 8.82 -3.68 -5.96
CA ILE A 91 7.40 -3.51 -6.32
C ILE A 91 6.82 -4.90 -6.51
N ARG A 92 6.34 -5.47 -5.40
CA ARG A 92 5.39 -6.57 -5.44
C ARG A 92 4.06 -5.95 -5.91
N TRP A 93 3.64 -6.33 -7.11
CA TRP A 93 2.30 -6.02 -7.65
C TRP A 93 1.22 -6.70 -6.80
#